data_AF-E8QX27-F1
#
_entry.id   AF-E8QX27-F1
#
_cell.length_a   1.000
_cell.length_b   1.000
_cell.length_c   1.000
_cell.angle_alpha   90.00
_cell.angle_beta   90.00
_cell.angle_gamma   90.00
#
_symmetry.space_group_name_H-M   'P 1'
#
loop_
_entity.id
_entity.type
_entity.pdbx_description
1 polymer ?
#
loop_
_entity_poly.entity_id
_entity_poly.type
_entity_poly.pdbx_seq_one_letter_code
_entity_poly.pdbx_strand_id
1 'polypeptide(L)'
;MNTTTVPPHSMSAIPTVRVVDETFRFEYPPLCSVPDCGRLALYKAGATWSDGSQRELKHYGLACRLHRDDLMARAAASRRALRVSEGEYVGPVVLRRLVAGLRDAELPIAEEDDPLDLNPAPPKTTRDLDQAEREGDSKT
;
A
#
# COMPACT_ATOMS: atom_id res chain seq x y z
N MET A 1 -37.81 -26.89 38.83
CA MET A 1 -37.89 -27.57 37.52
C MET A 1 -38.52 -26.60 36.54
N ASN A 2 -37.76 -25.63 36.00
CA ASN A 2 -38.24 -24.70 34.97
C ASN A 2 -37.01 -24.17 34.23
N THR A 3 -36.71 -24.78 33.07
CA THR A 3 -35.60 -24.46 32.18
C THR A 3 -36.08 -23.40 31.18
N THR A 4 -35.53 -22.18 31.24
CA THR A 4 -35.75 -21.18 30.19
C THR A 4 -34.64 -21.32 29.15
N THR A 5 -34.99 -21.93 28.03
CA THR A 5 -34.19 -22.03 26.82
C THR A 5 -34.12 -20.66 26.13
N VAL A 6 -32.92 -20.16 25.89
CA VAL A 6 -32.65 -18.99 25.02
C VAL A 6 -32.10 -19.52 23.68
N PRO A 7 -32.63 -19.11 22.51
CA PRO A 7 -32.13 -19.56 21.22
C PRO A 7 -30.78 -18.91 20.86
N PRO A 8 -29.91 -19.56 20.06
CA PRO A 8 -28.71 -18.94 19.56
C PRO A 8 -29.05 -17.91 18.48
N HIS A 9 -28.64 -16.66 18.69
CA HIS A 9 -28.63 -15.64 17.66
C HIS A 9 -27.67 -16.07 16.54
N SER A 10 -28.26 -16.43 15.41
CA SER A 10 -27.61 -16.49 14.11
C SER A 10 -27.12 -15.09 13.75
N MET A 11 -25.82 -14.83 13.91
CA MET A 11 -25.18 -13.67 13.29
C MET A 11 -24.51 -14.15 12.01
N SER A 12 -25.16 -13.80 10.91
CA SER A 12 -24.72 -13.95 9.53
C SER A 12 -23.23 -13.69 9.38
N ALA A 13 -22.52 -14.68 8.83
CA ALA A 13 -21.24 -14.44 8.18
C ALA A 13 -21.46 -13.38 7.10
N ILE A 14 -20.87 -12.20 7.27
CA ILE A 14 -20.82 -11.19 6.21
C ILE A 14 -19.86 -11.75 5.15
N PRO A 15 -20.29 -12.02 3.90
CA PRO A 15 -19.35 -12.28 2.84
C PRO A 15 -18.75 -10.93 2.44
N THR A 16 -17.59 -10.58 2.98
CA THR A 16 -16.85 -9.42 2.48
C THR A 16 -16.29 -9.80 1.11
N VAL A 17 -16.97 -9.25 0.11
CA VAL A 17 -16.70 -9.27 -1.33
C VAL A 17 -15.20 -9.39 -1.63
N ARG A 18 -14.79 -10.53 -2.21
CA ARG A 18 -13.53 -10.62 -2.94
C ARG A 18 -13.75 -10.04 -4.33
N VAL A 19 -13.54 -8.73 -4.50
CA VAL A 19 -13.19 -8.23 -5.84
C VAL A 19 -11.71 -8.55 -6.02
N VAL A 20 -11.45 -9.80 -6.41
CA VAL A 20 -10.17 -10.14 -7.03
C VAL A 20 -10.23 -9.59 -8.44
N ASP A 21 -9.48 -8.54 -8.70
CA ASP A 21 -9.17 -8.17 -10.07
C ASP A 21 -8.42 -9.37 -10.70
N GLU A 22 -9.07 -10.05 -11.65
CA GLU A 22 -8.66 -11.34 -12.22
C GLU A 22 -7.41 -11.25 -13.12
N THR A 23 -6.54 -10.26 -12.91
CA THR A 23 -5.31 -10.09 -13.70
C THR A 23 -4.01 -10.22 -12.91
N PHE A 24 -4.05 -10.53 -11.60
CA PHE A 24 -2.83 -10.68 -10.79
C PHE A 24 -2.13 -12.05 -10.98
N ARG A 25 -1.17 -12.13 -11.91
CA ARG A 25 -0.24 -13.26 -12.07
C ARG A 25 0.89 -13.32 -11.03
N PHE A 26 0.65 -12.89 -9.79
CA PHE A 26 1.55 -13.25 -8.69
C PHE A 26 0.91 -14.42 -7.95
N GLU A 27 1.60 -15.55 -7.79
CA GLU A 27 1.12 -16.69 -7.00
C GLU A 27 0.71 -16.26 -5.58
N TYR A 28 1.30 -15.16 -5.10
CA TYR A 28 0.92 -14.46 -3.89
C TYR A 28 0.70 -12.96 -4.17
N PRO A 29 -0.48 -12.40 -3.86
CA PRO A 29 -0.72 -10.98 -4.06
C PRO A 29 0.25 -10.16 -3.20
N PRO A 30 1.03 -9.24 -3.80
CA PRO A 30 1.98 -8.45 -3.04
C PRO A 30 1.23 -7.54 -2.06
N LEU A 31 1.63 -7.56 -0.79
CA LEU A 31 1.01 -6.73 0.26
C LEU A 31 1.88 -5.50 0.58
N CYS A 32 1.22 -4.44 1.04
CA CYS A 32 1.88 -3.24 1.52
C CYS A 32 2.80 -3.57 2.70
N SER A 33 4.04 -3.09 2.64
CA SER A 33 5.07 -3.33 3.65
C SER A 33 4.95 -2.41 4.87
N VAL A 34 3.93 -1.56 4.95
CA VAL A 34 3.65 -0.78 6.16
C VAL A 34 3.05 -1.73 7.22
N PRO A 35 3.59 -1.74 8.46
CA PRO A 35 3.04 -2.55 9.54
C PRO A 35 1.53 -2.38 9.66
N ASP A 36 0.82 -3.47 9.90
CA ASP A 36 -0.63 -3.52 10.11
C ASP A 36 -1.51 -3.03 8.94
N CYS A 37 -0.95 -2.73 7.76
CA CYS A 37 -1.74 -2.25 6.64
C CYS A 37 -2.55 -3.37 5.95
N GLY A 38 -1.91 -4.49 5.59
CA GLY A 38 -2.54 -5.65 4.96
C GLY A 38 -3.16 -5.43 3.57
N ARG A 39 -3.14 -4.21 3.01
CA ARG A 39 -3.69 -3.90 1.68
C ARG A 39 -2.78 -4.39 0.56
N LEU A 40 -3.36 -4.65 -0.62
CA LEU A 40 -2.60 -4.93 -1.83
C LEU A 40 -1.64 -3.79 -2.15
N ALA A 41 -0.40 -4.15 -2.44
CA ALA A 41 0.59 -3.23 -2.95
C ALA A 41 0.31 -2.96 -4.43
N LEU A 42 0.30 -1.68 -4.77
CA LEU A 42 0.20 -1.19 -6.14
C LEU A 42 1.54 -0.61 -6.62
N TYR A 43 2.45 -0.33 -5.69
CA TYR A 43 3.71 0.34 -5.95
C TYR A 43 4.88 -0.37 -5.31
N LYS A 44 6.03 -0.27 -5.97
CA LYS A 44 7.34 -0.74 -5.49
C LYS A 44 8.32 0.43 -5.52
N ALA A 45 8.95 0.72 -4.38
CA ALA A 45 10.05 1.67 -4.32
C ALA A 45 11.37 0.94 -4.59
N GLY A 46 12.14 1.43 -5.56
CA GLY A 46 13.42 0.83 -5.91
C GLY A 46 14.40 1.83 -6.49
N ALA A 47 15.69 1.49 -6.45
CA ALA A 47 16.75 2.22 -7.14
C ALA A 47 17.57 1.26 -7.99
N THR A 48 18.08 1.73 -9.13
CA THR A 48 19.10 0.94 -9.85
C THR A 48 20.33 0.81 -8.98
N TRP A 49 20.86 -0.40 -8.83
CA TRP A 49 22.16 -0.66 -8.23
C TRP A 49 23.08 -1.34 -9.25
N SER A 50 24.38 -1.09 -9.14
CA SER A 50 25.40 -1.79 -9.91
C SER A 50 26.71 -1.84 -9.12
N ASP A 51 27.52 -2.88 -9.33
CA ASP A 51 28.90 -3.03 -8.84
C ASP A 51 29.94 -2.89 -9.98
N GLY A 52 29.50 -2.42 -11.15
CA GLY A 52 30.31 -2.36 -12.37
C GLY A 52 30.28 -3.64 -13.20
N SER A 53 29.81 -4.77 -12.66
CA SER A 53 29.67 -6.04 -13.38
C SER A 53 28.21 -6.43 -13.57
N GLN A 54 27.38 -6.21 -12.56
CA GLN A 54 25.96 -6.55 -12.54
C GLN A 54 25.11 -5.29 -12.38
N ARG A 55 23.85 -5.39 -12.79
CA ARG A 55 22.87 -4.32 -12.63
C ARG A 55 21.55 -4.90 -12.15
N GLU A 56 21.09 -4.41 -11.00
CA GLU A 56 19.87 -4.90 -10.35
C GLU A 56 19.00 -3.75 -9.84
N LEU A 57 17.78 -4.08 -9.42
CA LEU A 57 16.90 -3.15 -8.73
C LEU A 57 17.00 -3.37 -7.22
N LYS A 58 17.65 -2.44 -6.52
CA LYS A 58 17.64 -2.41 -5.06
C LYS A 58 16.25 -2.08 -4.56
N HIS A 59 15.65 -3.00 -3.80
CA HIS A 59 14.28 -2.90 -3.29
C HIS A 59 14.23 -2.20 -1.93
N TYR A 60 13.31 -1.24 -1.77
CA TYR A 60 13.09 -0.51 -0.51
C TYR A 60 11.70 -0.76 0.12
N GLY A 61 10.86 -1.58 -0.51
CA GLY A 61 9.54 -1.96 0.00
C GLY A 61 8.41 -1.81 -1.02
N LEU A 62 7.22 -2.20 -0.60
CA LEU A 62 5.99 -2.17 -1.38
C LEU A 62 4.93 -1.31 -0.68
N ALA A 63 4.09 -0.62 -1.43
CA ALA A 63 3.05 0.25 -0.88
C ALA A 63 1.73 0.10 -1.62
N CYS A 64 0.64 0.17 -0.85
CA CYS A 64 -0.67 0.53 -1.39
C CYS A 64 -0.70 2.04 -1.66
N ARG A 65 -1.78 2.54 -2.28
CA ARG A 65 -1.97 3.97 -2.58
C ARG A 65 -1.76 4.89 -1.38
N LEU A 66 -2.31 4.53 -0.22
CA LEU A 66 -2.28 5.38 0.97
C LEU A 66 -0.87 5.58 1.55
N HIS A 67 0.02 4.61 1.33
CA HIS A 67 1.34 4.61 1.96
C HIS A 67 2.47 4.81 0.95
N ARG A 68 2.16 5.26 -0.27
CA ARG A 68 3.15 5.43 -1.34
C ARG A 68 4.19 6.50 -0.99
N ASP A 69 3.73 7.62 -0.42
CA ASP A 69 4.59 8.76 -0.07
C ASP A 69 5.46 8.45 1.16
N ASP A 70 4.87 7.81 2.18
CA ASP A 70 5.61 7.31 3.35
C ASP A 70 6.67 6.28 2.97
N LEU A 71 6.38 5.40 2.00
CA LEU A 71 7.36 4.48 1.44
C LEU A 71 8.48 5.24 0.74
N MET A 72 8.16 6.23 -0.09
CA MET A 72 9.17 7.03 -0.79
C MET A 72 10.08 7.80 0.17
N ALA A 73 9.53 8.40 1.23
CA ALA A 73 10.30 9.09 2.26
C ALA A 73 11.26 8.14 2.98
N ARG A 74 10.79 6.96 3.39
CA ARG A 74 11.62 5.93 4.04
C ARG A 74 12.68 5.37 3.09
N ALA A 75 12.34 5.12 1.83
CA ALA A 75 13.26 4.64 0.82
C ALA A 75 14.37 5.67 0.52
N ALA A 76 14.03 6.95 0.41
CA ALA A 76 15.00 8.03 0.25
C ALA A 76 15.94 8.14 1.45
N ALA A 77 15.42 8.02 2.68
CA ALA A 77 16.24 7.98 3.89
C ALA A 77 17.19 6.77 3.89
N SER A 78 16.67 5.58 3.54
CA SER A 78 17.45 4.34 3.47
C SER A 78 18.56 4.42 2.42
N ARG A 79 18.28 5.00 1.24
CA ARG A 79 19.28 5.26 0.21
C ARG A 79 20.37 6.19 0.74
N ARG A 80 20.01 7.30 1.39
CA ARG A 80 21.00 8.26 1.94
C ARG A 80 21.90 7.65 3.00
N ALA A 81 21.38 6.71 3.79
CA ALA A 81 22.15 6.01 4.81
C ALA A 81 23.05 4.88 4.26
N LEU A 82 22.84 4.48 3.00
CA LEU A 82 23.57 3.39 2.39
C LEU A 82 25.02 3.79 2.08
N ARG A 83 25.97 3.03 2.62
CA ARG A 83 27.38 3.11 2.20
C ARG A 83 27.55 2.24 0.96
N VAL A 84 28.15 2.84 -0.06
CA VAL A 84 28.40 2.23 -1.36
C VAL A 84 29.89 1.97 -1.47
N SER A 85 30.28 0.76 -1.87
CA SER A 85 31.69 0.39 -2.02
C SER A 85 32.32 1.10 -3.22
N GLU A 86 33.64 1.09 -3.32
CA GLU A 86 34.32 1.61 -4.51
C GLU A 86 33.87 0.84 -5.76
N GLY A 87 33.54 1.57 -6.83
CA GLY A 87 33.01 0.99 -8.07
C GLY A 87 31.51 0.66 -8.06
N GLU A 88 30.86 0.67 -6.89
CA GLU A 88 29.42 0.51 -6.81
C GLU A 88 28.66 1.82 -7.07
N TYR A 89 27.44 1.71 -7.59
CA TYR A 89 26.54 2.81 -7.86
C TYR A 89 25.13 2.50 -7.38
N VAL A 90 24.46 3.48 -6.78
CA VAL A 90 23.04 3.43 -6.44
C VAL A 90 22.35 4.67 -6.98
N GLY A 91 21.47 4.45 -7.95
CA GLY A 91 20.68 5.49 -8.59
C GLY A 91 19.64 6.14 -7.67
N PRO A 92 18.83 7.07 -8.19
CA PRO A 92 17.73 7.67 -7.45
C PRO A 92 16.69 6.59 -7.09
N VAL A 93 16.02 6.80 -5.95
CA VAL A 93 14.81 6.02 -5.61
C VAL A 93 13.69 6.50 -6.51
N VAL A 94 13.04 5.56 -7.19
CA VAL A 94 11.84 5.79 -7.99
C VAL A 94 10.72 4.90 -7.50
N LEU A 95 9.49 5.39 -7.62
CA LEU A 95 8.29 4.59 -7.42
C LEU A 95 7.92 3.94 -8.75
N ARG A 96 7.70 2.63 -8.74
CA ARG A 96 7.27 1.87 -9.92
C ARG A 96 5.92 1.25 -9.66
N ARG A 97 5.04 1.24 -10.67
CA ARG A 97 3.74 0.58 -10.57
C ARG A 97 3.94 -0.92 -10.70
N LEU A 98 3.35 -1.69 -9.79
CA LEU A 98 3.30 -3.15 -9.90
C LEU A 98 2.28 -3.50 -10.98
N VAL A 99 2.76 -4.19 -12.01
CA VAL A 99 1.95 -4.69 -13.12
C VAL A 99 2.14 -6.19 -13.16
N ALA A 100 1.02 -6.92 -13.12
CA ALA A 100 1.06 -8.37 -13.12
C ALA A 100 1.74 -8.93 -14.38
N GLY A 101 2.59 -9.93 -14.19
CA GLY A 101 3.32 -10.58 -15.29
C GLY A 101 4.55 -9.82 -15.78
N LEU A 102 4.83 -8.61 -15.28
CA LEU A 102 6.07 -7.89 -15.56
C LEU A 102 7.12 -8.20 -14.49
N ARG A 103 8.38 -8.30 -14.91
CA ARG A 103 9.51 -8.39 -13.98
C ARG A 103 9.83 -7.01 -13.41
N ASP A 104 10.51 -6.99 -12.28
CA ASP A 104 10.92 -5.76 -11.59
C ASP A 104 11.65 -4.75 -12.51
N ALA A 105 12.49 -5.24 -13.40
CA ALA A 105 13.25 -4.41 -14.35
C ALA A 105 12.36 -3.76 -15.42
N GLU A 106 11.17 -4.32 -15.67
CA GLU A 106 10.23 -3.91 -16.71
C GLU A 106 9.07 -3.05 -16.15
N LEU A 107 8.98 -2.89 -14.82
CA LEU A 107 7.90 -2.13 -14.21
C LEU A 107 7.97 -0.64 -14.60
N PRO A 108 6.87 -0.03 -15.05
CA PRO A 108 6.85 1.38 -15.40
C PRO A 108 7.03 2.25 -14.16
N ILE A 109 7.60 3.44 -14.35
CA ILE A 109 7.63 4.47 -13.32
C ILE A 109 6.18 4.88 -13.04
N ALA A 110 5.83 5.04 -11.76
CA ALA A 110 4.52 5.52 -11.38
C ALA A 110 4.47 7.03 -11.62
N GLU A 111 3.58 7.46 -12.51
CA GLU A 111 3.23 8.88 -12.67
C GLU A 111 2.43 9.35 -11.43
N GLU A 112 2.55 10.63 -11.06
CA GLU A 112 1.91 11.15 -9.84
C GLU A 112 0.37 11.16 -9.93
N ASP A 113 -0.16 11.31 -11.15
CA ASP A 113 -1.57 11.55 -11.50
C ASP A 113 -2.19 10.44 -12.39
N ASP A 114 -2.01 9.15 -12.06
CA ASP A 114 -2.66 8.09 -12.82
C ASP A 114 -4.20 8.12 -12.61
N PRO A 115 -5.03 8.40 -13.64
CA PRO A 115 -6.47 8.55 -13.50
C PRO A 115 -7.22 7.22 -13.33
N LEU A 116 -6.54 6.06 -13.39
CA LEU A 116 -7.15 4.77 -13.07
C LEU A 116 -7.35 4.54 -11.56
N ASP A 117 -7.01 5.54 -10.75
CA ASP A 117 -7.15 5.58 -9.30
C ASP A 117 -8.59 5.97 -8.86
N LEU A 118 -9.60 5.49 -9.60
CA LEU A 118 -11.03 5.77 -9.40
C LEU A 118 -11.69 4.95 -8.27
N ASN A 119 -10.91 4.34 -7.38
CA ASN A 119 -11.45 3.85 -6.12
C ASN A 119 -11.07 4.83 -5.01
N PRO A 120 -11.95 5.80 -4.65
CA PRO A 120 -11.64 6.69 -3.54
C PRO A 120 -11.40 5.84 -2.31
N ALA A 121 -10.39 6.21 -1.52
CA ALA A 121 -10.18 5.60 -0.21
C ALA A 121 -11.53 5.53 0.53
N PRO A 122 -11.86 4.43 1.23
CA PRO A 122 -13.06 4.41 2.03
C PRO A 122 -13.01 5.62 2.97
N PRO A 123 -14.13 6.36 3.14
CA PRO A 123 -14.15 7.52 4.01
C PRO A 123 -13.59 7.11 5.37
N LYS A 124 -12.72 7.96 5.92
CA LYS A 124 -12.26 7.82 7.30
C LYS A 124 -13.51 7.62 8.15
N THR A 125 -13.47 6.58 8.96
CA THR A 125 -14.56 6.11 9.83
C THR A 125 -15.40 7.25 10.39
N THR A 126 -16.72 7.03 10.48
CA THR A 126 -17.79 7.91 10.96
C THR A 126 -17.58 8.66 12.29
N ARG A 127 -16.43 8.53 12.94
CA ARG A 127 -16.06 9.23 14.16
C ARG A 127 -15.67 10.71 13.94
N ASP A 128 -15.33 11.10 12.71
CA ASP A 128 -14.96 12.50 12.39
C ASP A 128 -16.15 13.36 11.91
N LEU A 129 -17.32 12.78 11.62
CA LEU A 129 -18.51 13.53 11.21
C LEU A 129 -19.32 14.07 12.40
N ASP A 130 -19.25 13.43 13.56
CA ASP A 130 -19.98 13.86 14.78
C ASP A 130 -19.38 15.09 15.47
N GLN A 131 -18.12 15.46 15.16
CA GLN A 131 -17.45 16.57 15.83
C GLN A 131 -17.66 17.93 15.14
N ALA A 132 -18.02 17.93 13.84
CA ALA A 132 -18.29 19.18 13.11
C ALA A 132 -19.68 19.76 13.40
N GLU A 133 -20.66 18.95 13.83
CA GLU A 133 -22.03 19.42 14.09
C GLU A 133 -22.23 20.03 15.49
N ARG A 134 -21.27 19.89 16.42
CA ARG A 134 -21.42 20.39 17.80
C ARG A 134 -20.86 21.79 18.07
N GLU A 135 -20.10 22.38 17.15
CA GLU A 135 -19.50 23.71 17.35
C GLU A 135 -20.35 24.88 16.81
N GLY A 136 -21.55 24.62 16.29
CA GLY A 136 -22.43 25.62 15.68
C GLY A 136 -23.48 26.28 16.60
N ASP A 137 -23.77 25.74 17.79
CA ASP A 137 -24.98 26.12 18.56
C ASP A 137 -24.68 26.70 19.95
N SER A 138 -23.84 27.74 19.98
CA SER A 138 -23.67 28.58 21.17
C SER A 138 -23.20 29.98 20.80
N LYS A 139 -24.06 30.69 20.06
CA LYS A 139 -24.03 32.16 20.06
C LYS A 139 -25.35 32.74 19.59
N THR A 140 -26.29 32.91 20.52
CA THR A 140 -27.33 33.95 20.45
C THR A 140 -27.64 34.40 21.86
#